data_AF-A0A509LPD3-F1
#
_entry.id   AF-A0A509LPD3-F1
#
_cell.length_a   1.000
_cell.length_b   1.000
_cell.length_c   1.000
_cell.angle_alpha   90.00
_cell.angle_beta   90.00
_cell.angle_gamma   90.00
#
_symmetry.space_group_name_H-M   'P 1'
#
loop_
_entity.id
_entity.type
_entity.pdbx_description
1 polymer ?
#
loop_
_entity_poly.entity_id
_entity_poly.type
_entity_poly.pdbx_seq_one_letter_code
_entity_poly.pdbx_strand_id
1 'polypeptide(L)'
;MNVSMAAKKLEISGVVQGVGFRPFLFVLAKKYHLKGEVSNTSGGVLAIVEGTLDNIKRFIRDIYDKNPLLASVTHIESSDTQVQNFSSFQIVKSRASKSRATLISPDVSICSDCLTEMKDFNDRRYEYPFINCTNCGPRYTIIEDIPYDRPKTSMKHFKMCAVCQQEYDDPLDRRFHAQPNACPDCGPRVFLTDNKGKRIDSDSKNAVTLAAQYLSQGKIVAVKGLGGFHLACDASSKKAVKRLRLRKARPHKPFALMAESASRLFDYVHVSLKEKQLIESYHRPIVLLNKKQTKNNHGPVLDVAPYNKTFGVMLPYTPLHYLLLEKGPDILVMTSGNRSGEPLSIDNEDALDAFSHIADYFLLHNRDIYFRADDSIVRFQAGEQRFIRRSRGYAPLPVLLNKKMPKILGCGGGLKSTVCLTRDNYAFLSQHIGDLDNVKVYGFFKNSIDHLKNILDIQPDIIAHDMHPGYMSTDYATAQKDVKKIAVQHHHAHAAACMAENDLDEAVIAITLDGTGYGTDGHIWGGEILLCTHKAFKRKAHLSYIKMPGGDAAVLEPWRMAASVLYQAFGNDFLSLDVPYIKEMQKEKLS
;
A
#
# COMPACT_ATOMS: atom_id res chain seq x y z
N MET A 1 9.69 12.27 54.33
CA MET A 1 10.31 11.17 53.55
C MET A 1 10.89 11.79 52.28
N ASN A 2 12.21 11.79 52.12
CA ASN A 2 12.84 12.21 50.87
C ASN A 2 12.43 11.22 49.79
N VAL A 3 11.57 11.65 48.87
CA VAL A 3 11.17 10.84 47.72
C VAL A 3 12.43 10.66 46.87
N SER A 4 12.97 9.44 46.80
CA SER A 4 14.20 9.17 46.05
C SER A 4 13.95 9.47 44.57
N MET A 5 14.57 10.53 44.07
CA MET A 5 14.48 10.93 42.67
C MET A 5 15.38 10.00 41.85
N ALA A 6 14.81 9.41 40.81
CA ALA A 6 15.54 8.56 39.87
C ALA A 6 15.51 9.19 38.48
N ALA A 7 16.54 8.92 37.68
CA ALA A 7 16.58 9.31 36.29
C ALA A 7 16.77 8.06 35.41
N LYS A 8 15.98 7.93 34.36
CA LYS A 8 16.09 6.88 33.35
C LYS A 8 16.30 7.46 31.97
N LYS A 9 17.17 6.82 31.20
CA LYS A 9 17.32 7.03 29.76
C LYS A 9 16.54 5.91 29.05
N LEU A 10 15.65 6.30 28.15
CA LEU A 10 14.78 5.40 27.38
C LEU A 10 15.10 5.54 25.90
N GLU A 11 15.55 4.46 25.29
CA GLU A 11 15.75 4.36 23.84
C GLU A 11 14.60 3.54 23.24
N ILE A 12 13.71 4.23 22.53
CA ILE A 12 12.45 3.69 22.05
C ILE A 12 12.56 3.47 20.54
N SER A 13 12.43 2.22 20.12
CA SER A 13 12.54 1.78 18.72
C SER A 13 11.18 1.39 18.14
N GLY A 14 11.05 1.50 16.81
CA GLY A 14 9.86 1.12 16.04
C GLY A 14 9.36 2.25 15.14
N VAL A 15 8.06 2.22 14.82
CA VAL A 15 7.38 3.32 14.11
C VAL A 15 7.04 4.38 15.15
N VAL A 16 8.01 5.24 15.48
CA VAL A 16 7.87 6.25 16.55
C VAL A 16 8.21 7.67 16.09
N GLN A 17 8.42 7.87 14.79
CA GLN A 17 8.67 9.18 14.18
C GLN A 17 7.58 9.51 13.15
N GLY A 18 7.20 10.80 13.06
CA GLY A 18 6.15 11.25 12.14
C GLY A 18 4.73 10.77 12.48
N VAL A 19 4.53 10.27 13.70
CA VAL A 19 3.29 9.62 14.19
C VAL A 19 2.79 10.23 15.51
N GLY A 20 3.17 11.48 15.81
CA GLY A 20 2.73 12.16 17.05
C GLY A 20 3.34 11.61 18.34
N PHE A 21 4.44 10.84 18.27
CA PHE A 21 5.01 10.17 19.45
C PHE A 21 5.64 11.13 20.46
N ARG A 22 6.39 12.14 20.01
CA ARG A 22 7.01 13.16 20.90
C ARG A 22 5.97 13.97 21.68
N PRO A 23 4.90 14.54 21.07
CA PRO A 23 3.85 15.20 21.84
C PRO A 23 3.13 14.23 22.78
N PHE A 24 2.92 12.97 22.38
CA PHE A 24 2.40 11.94 23.28
C PHE A 24 3.28 11.77 24.53
N LEU A 25 4.60 11.61 24.38
CA LEU A 25 5.51 11.51 25.52
C LEU A 25 5.51 12.77 26.38
N PHE A 26 5.40 13.96 25.79
CA PHE A 26 5.32 15.22 26.51
C PHE A 26 4.06 15.32 27.38
N VAL A 27 2.89 15.00 26.82
CA VAL A 27 1.62 14.95 27.56
C VAL A 27 1.66 13.90 28.66
N LEU A 28 2.22 12.72 28.36
CA LEU A 28 2.34 11.62 29.31
C LEU A 28 3.30 11.95 30.46
N ALA A 29 4.41 12.62 30.18
CA ALA A 29 5.38 13.06 31.19
C ALA A 29 4.74 14.09 32.13
N LYS A 30 3.99 15.07 31.58
CA LYS A 30 3.21 16.03 32.37
C LYS A 30 2.20 15.34 33.28
N LYS A 31 1.45 14.35 32.76
CA LYS A 31 0.47 13.58 33.52
C LYS A 31 1.08 12.86 34.72
N TYR A 32 2.31 12.36 34.59
CA TYR A 32 3.03 11.67 35.67
C TYR A 32 3.98 12.57 36.47
N HIS A 33 3.90 13.88 36.29
CA HIS A 33 4.78 14.86 36.94
C HIS A 33 6.28 14.56 36.75
N LEU A 34 6.63 13.99 35.59
CA LEU A 34 8.02 13.72 35.21
C LEU A 34 8.64 14.95 34.56
N LYS A 35 9.94 15.11 34.75
CA LYS A 35 10.76 16.16 34.13
C LYS A 35 11.80 15.52 33.21
N GLY A 36 12.36 16.27 32.28
CA GLY A 36 13.33 15.72 31.34
C GLY A 36 13.22 16.23 29.93
N GLU A 37 13.60 15.39 28.98
CA GLU A 37 13.60 15.77 27.57
C GLU A 37 13.27 14.58 26.67
N VAL A 38 12.73 14.88 25.49
CA VAL A 38 12.52 13.93 24.41
C VAL A 38 13.08 14.48 23.11
N SER A 39 13.77 13.63 22.35
CA SER A 39 14.32 13.95 21.03
C SER A 39 14.16 12.78 20.06
N ASN A 40 14.02 13.10 18.77
CA ASN A 40 14.21 12.08 17.73
C ASN A 40 15.70 11.80 17.58
N THR A 41 16.04 10.53 17.41
CA THR A 41 17.38 10.06 17.04
C THR A 41 17.29 9.29 15.71
N SER A 42 18.41 8.78 15.23
CA SER A 42 18.37 7.87 14.08
C SER A 42 17.73 6.51 14.34
N GLY A 43 17.75 6.05 15.61
CA GLY A 43 17.24 4.74 16.00
C GLY A 43 15.77 4.75 16.41
N GLY A 44 15.19 5.93 16.62
CA GLY A 44 13.83 6.08 17.11
C GLY A 44 13.68 7.35 17.94
N VAL A 45 13.23 7.20 19.18
CA VAL A 45 13.03 8.30 20.11
C VAL A 45 13.87 8.06 21.36
N LEU A 46 14.61 9.09 21.78
CA LEU A 46 15.34 9.10 23.04
C LEU A 46 14.58 9.99 24.03
N ALA A 47 14.25 9.44 25.20
CA ALA A 47 13.69 10.21 26.31
C ALA A 47 14.58 10.08 27.55
N ILE A 48 14.86 11.20 28.20
CA ILE A 48 15.42 11.23 29.55
C ILE A 48 14.29 11.67 30.48
N VAL A 49 14.00 10.88 31.51
CA VAL A 49 12.92 11.15 32.46
C VAL A 49 13.44 11.13 33.89
N GLU A 50 13.03 12.11 34.67
CA GLU A 50 13.33 12.28 36.09
C GLU A 50 12.04 12.32 36.90
N GLY A 51 12.02 11.58 38.01
CA GLY A 51 10.90 11.55 38.93
C GLY A 51 10.96 10.38 39.89
N THR A 52 9.82 10.00 40.44
CA THR A 52 9.72 8.83 41.30
C THR A 52 9.80 7.55 40.46
N LEU A 53 10.39 6.48 41.00
CA LEU A 53 10.46 5.19 40.30
C LEU A 53 9.07 4.65 39.91
N ASP A 54 8.04 4.89 40.73
CA ASP A 54 6.67 4.49 40.43
C ASP A 54 6.12 5.22 39.20
N ASN A 55 6.32 6.54 39.13
CA ASN A 55 5.87 7.35 38.00
C ASN A 55 6.62 6.98 36.71
N ILE A 56 7.92 6.71 36.79
CA ILE A 56 8.70 6.26 35.63
C ILE A 56 8.21 4.88 35.14
N LYS A 57 7.91 3.95 36.05
CA LYS A 57 7.34 2.64 35.68
C LYS A 57 5.97 2.79 35.01
N ARG A 58 5.09 3.65 35.54
CA ARG A 58 3.78 3.94 34.92
C ARG A 58 3.93 4.59 33.56
N PHE A 59 4.89 5.51 33.41
CA PHE A 59 5.20 6.16 32.13
C PHE A 59 5.63 5.13 31.07
N ILE A 60 6.59 4.24 31.39
CA ILE A 60 7.06 3.20 30.47
C ILE A 60 5.91 2.25 30.08
N ARG A 61 5.08 1.83 31.05
CA ARG A 61 3.92 0.97 30.76
C ARG A 61 2.92 1.67 29.83
N ASP A 62 2.55 2.91 30.14
CA ASP A 62 1.59 3.65 29.32
C ASP A 62 2.15 3.99 27.92
N ILE A 63 3.48 3.99 27.71
CA ILE A 63 4.06 4.05 26.36
C ILE A 63 3.65 2.82 25.52
N TYR A 64 3.66 1.62 26.11
CA TYR A 64 3.19 0.42 25.41
C TYR A 64 1.67 0.41 25.24
N ASP A 65 0.92 0.77 26.28
CA ASP A 65 -0.52 0.58 26.31
C ASP A 65 -1.30 1.69 25.58
N LYS A 66 -0.74 2.90 25.48
CA LYS A 66 -1.46 4.12 25.06
C LYS A 66 -0.74 4.91 23.97
N ASN A 67 0.25 4.32 23.29
CA ASN A 67 0.91 5.00 22.18
C ASN A 67 -0.10 5.46 21.10
N PRO A 68 0.26 6.49 20.31
CA PRO A 68 -0.58 6.95 19.21
C PRO A 68 -0.95 5.83 18.24
N LEU A 69 -2.11 5.93 17.60
CA LEU A 69 -2.67 4.90 16.70
C LEU A 69 -1.69 4.41 15.62
N LEU A 70 -0.86 5.31 15.09
CA LEU A 70 0.12 5.00 14.04
C LEU A 70 1.48 4.57 14.59
N ALA A 71 1.68 4.71 15.89
CA ALA A 71 2.91 4.32 16.52
C ALA A 71 2.93 2.82 16.76
N SER A 72 4.08 2.21 16.57
CA SER A 72 4.32 0.82 16.92
C SER A 72 5.66 0.75 17.62
N VAL A 73 5.62 0.55 18.93
CA VAL A 73 6.82 0.43 19.77
C VAL A 73 7.28 -1.02 19.73
N THR A 74 8.43 -1.26 19.11
CA THR A 74 9.00 -2.62 19.01
C THR A 74 9.88 -2.94 20.21
N HIS A 75 10.61 -1.96 20.73
CA HIS A 75 11.51 -2.14 21.85
C HIS A 75 11.70 -0.84 22.65
N ILE A 76 11.83 -0.94 23.97
CA ILE A 76 12.26 0.14 24.85
C ILE A 76 13.45 -0.37 25.67
N GLU A 77 14.64 0.15 25.39
CA GLU A 77 15.80 -0.05 26.25
C GLU A 77 15.80 1.01 27.34
N SER A 78 15.88 0.57 28.61
CA SER A 78 15.84 1.46 29.78
C SER A 78 17.09 1.29 30.61
N SER A 79 17.86 2.37 30.75
CA SER A 79 19.09 2.38 31.55
C SER A 79 19.01 3.47 32.62
N ASP A 80 19.63 3.21 33.78
CA ASP A 80 19.84 4.26 34.79
C ASP A 80 20.76 5.36 34.25
N THR A 81 20.47 6.60 34.63
CA THR A 81 21.30 7.76 34.33
C THR A 81 21.34 8.69 35.54
N GLN A 82 22.24 9.68 35.50
CA GLN A 82 22.34 10.68 36.58
C GLN A 82 21.18 11.68 36.52
N VAL A 83 20.71 12.11 37.68
CA VAL A 83 19.75 13.21 37.81
C VAL A 83 20.44 14.52 37.44
N GLN A 84 19.95 15.16 36.38
CA GLN A 84 20.37 16.43 35.82
C GLN A 84 19.55 17.62 36.34
N ASN A 85 18.49 17.37 37.14
CA ASN A 85 17.62 18.37 37.75
C ASN A 85 16.88 19.23 36.73
N PHE A 86 16.21 18.60 35.76
CA PHE A 86 15.39 19.32 34.79
C PHE A 86 14.30 20.14 35.51
N SER A 87 13.99 21.34 35.00
CA SER A 87 12.92 22.18 35.54
C SER A 87 11.54 21.76 35.01
N SER A 88 11.48 21.25 33.79
CA SER A 88 10.28 20.79 33.10
C SER A 88 10.59 19.63 32.15
N PHE A 89 9.56 19.02 31.56
CA PHE A 89 9.73 18.09 30.44
C PHE A 89 9.67 18.86 29.12
N GLN A 90 10.65 18.69 28.23
CA GLN A 90 10.75 19.47 26.99
C GLN A 90 10.95 18.60 25.74
N ILE A 91 10.41 19.04 24.61
CA ILE A 91 10.70 18.44 23.31
C ILE A 91 11.86 19.21 22.70
N VAL A 92 13.02 18.57 22.59
CA VAL A 92 14.25 19.21 22.10
C VAL A 92 14.51 18.86 20.64
N LYS A 93 15.38 19.64 19.99
CA LYS A 93 15.75 19.41 18.58
C LYS A 93 16.29 17.99 18.37
N SER A 94 15.96 17.42 17.21
CA SER A 94 16.42 16.08 16.82
C SER A 94 17.95 15.99 16.88
N ARG A 95 18.48 14.89 17.42
CA ARG A 95 19.91 14.62 17.50
C ARG A 95 20.35 13.90 16.23
N ALA A 96 21.21 14.55 15.45
CA ALA A 96 21.78 13.93 14.25
C ALA A 96 22.73 12.80 14.65
N SER A 97 22.59 11.64 14.01
CA SER A 97 23.45 10.47 14.14
C SER A 97 23.82 9.98 12.73
N LYS A 98 24.94 9.25 12.61
CA LYS A 98 25.47 8.79 11.32
C LYS A 98 24.67 7.66 10.65
N SER A 99 24.00 6.79 11.41
CA SER A 99 23.14 5.73 10.84
C SER A 99 21.73 6.25 10.65
N ARG A 100 20.93 5.81 9.66
CA ARG A 100 19.50 6.17 9.56
C ARG A 100 18.61 4.93 9.69
N ALA A 101 18.13 4.62 10.90
CA ALA A 101 17.47 3.35 11.20
C ALA A 101 15.94 3.42 11.43
N THR A 102 15.34 4.61 11.39
CA THR A 102 13.92 4.77 11.75
C THR A 102 12.95 4.23 10.71
N LEU A 103 11.90 3.58 11.21
CA LEU A 103 10.81 3.07 10.37
C LEU A 103 9.93 4.23 9.90
N ILE A 104 9.57 4.18 8.61
CA ILE A 104 8.69 5.16 7.97
C ILE A 104 7.26 4.65 8.06
N SER A 105 6.36 5.49 8.59
CA SER A 105 4.93 5.19 8.60
C SER A 105 4.41 5.05 7.16
N PRO A 106 3.52 4.09 6.89
CA PRO A 106 2.81 4.03 5.62
C PRO A 106 1.84 5.21 5.51
N ASP A 107 1.29 5.40 4.31
CA ASP A 107 0.13 6.28 4.14
C ASP A 107 -1.09 5.72 4.83
N VAL A 108 -1.85 6.56 5.52
CA VAL A 108 -3.03 6.11 6.27
C VAL A 108 -4.23 7.01 6.01
N SER A 109 -5.43 6.50 6.28
CA SER A 109 -6.65 7.27 6.09
C SER A 109 -6.78 8.42 7.06
N ILE A 110 -7.60 9.41 6.70
CA ILE A 110 -8.08 10.45 7.63
C ILE A 110 -8.60 9.83 8.94
N CYS A 111 -8.26 10.42 10.08
CA CYS A 111 -8.77 10.00 11.39
C CYS A 111 -10.16 10.57 11.66
N SER A 112 -10.87 10.00 12.63
CA SER A 112 -12.21 10.45 13.06
C SER A 112 -12.26 11.95 13.32
N ASP A 113 -11.24 12.47 13.98
CA ASP A 113 -11.31 13.83 14.50
C ASP A 113 -11.06 14.86 13.39
N CYS A 114 -10.16 14.58 12.45
CA CYS A 114 -10.02 15.41 11.25
C CYS A 114 -11.27 15.31 10.36
N LEU A 115 -11.96 14.16 10.36
CA LEU A 115 -13.23 14.02 9.65
C LEU A 115 -14.33 14.88 10.28
N THR A 116 -14.38 14.96 11.62
CA THR A 116 -15.28 15.87 12.35
C THR A 116 -15.00 17.33 12.01
N GLU A 117 -13.74 17.77 12.10
CA GLU A 117 -13.33 19.14 11.72
C GLU A 117 -13.70 19.47 10.26
N MET A 118 -13.50 18.52 9.33
CA MET A 118 -13.85 18.72 7.92
C MET A 118 -15.36 18.94 7.71
N LYS A 119 -16.21 18.42 8.61
CA LYS A 119 -17.67 18.51 8.55
C LYS A 119 -18.25 19.66 9.37
N ASP A 120 -17.45 20.31 10.22
CA ASP A 120 -17.91 21.44 11.02
C ASP A 120 -17.80 22.74 10.22
N PHE A 121 -18.94 23.40 9.98
CA PHE A 121 -19.02 24.66 9.22
C PHE A 121 -18.28 25.83 9.90
N ASN A 122 -18.01 25.74 11.21
CA ASN A 122 -17.26 26.74 11.96
C ASN A 122 -15.75 26.47 11.95
N ASP A 123 -15.31 25.28 11.55
CA ASP A 123 -13.89 24.98 11.46
C ASP A 123 -13.28 25.65 10.22
N ARG A 124 -12.08 26.23 10.38
CA ARG A 124 -11.33 26.85 9.28
C ARG A 124 -10.97 25.87 8.15
N ARG A 125 -11.04 24.57 8.40
CA ARG A 125 -10.81 23.47 7.46
C ARG A 125 -12.11 22.81 6.99
N TYR A 126 -13.25 23.44 7.19
CA TYR A 126 -14.54 22.99 6.65
C TYR A 126 -14.43 22.69 5.15
N GLU A 127 -14.77 21.46 4.77
CA GLU A 127 -14.64 20.90 3.42
C GLU A 127 -13.23 20.99 2.80
N TYR A 128 -12.16 21.08 3.59
CA TYR A 128 -10.80 21.18 3.06
C TYR A 128 -10.25 19.82 2.59
N PRO A 129 -9.97 19.60 1.28
CA PRO A 129 -9.67 18.27 0.74
C PRO A 129 -8.32 17.66 1.14
N PHE A 130 -7.49 18.39 1.88
CA PHE A 130 -6.15 17.95 2.33
C PHE A 130 -5.97 18.00 3.84
N ILE A 131 -7.06 18.15 4.60
CA ILE A 131 -7.02 18.10 6.06
C ILE A 131 -6.31 16.81 6.54
N ASN A 132 -5.38 16.98 7.47
CA ASN A 132 -4.67 15.91 8.14
C ASN A 132 -4.16 16.40 9.51
N CYS A 133 -3.62 15.47 10.29
CA CYS A 133 -2.88 15.72 11.52
C CYS A 133 -1.71 14.72 11.65
N THR A 134 -1.03 14.73 12.79
CA THR A 134 0.07 13.79 13.08
C THR A 134 -0.35 12.32 13.04
N ASN A 135 -1.65 12.02 13.25
CA ASN A 135 -2.22 10.67 13.30
C ASN A 135 -2.88 10.20 11.99
N CYS A 136 -2.83 10.99 10.91
CA CYS A 136 -3.44 10.58 9.64
C CYS A 136 -2.80 11.20 8.40
N GLY A 137 -3.26 10.78 7.22
CA GLY A 137 -2.91 11.36 5.93
C GLY A 137 -1.65 10.74 5.29
N PRO A 138 -1.12 11.39 4.24
CA PRO A 138 -0.02 10.85 3.45
C PRO A 138 1.31 10.87 4.23
N ARG A 139 2.14 9.89 3.96
CA ARG A 139 3.50 9.72 4.47
C ARG A 139 4.38 9.23 3.32
N TYR A 140 4.42 7.92 3.09
CA TYR A 140 5.27 7.28 2.08
C TYR A 140 5.16 7.93 0.70
N THR A 141 3.95 8.25 0.22
CA THR A 141 3.77 8.79 -1.14
C THR A 141 4.21 10.24 -1.31
N ILE A 142 4.54 10.95 -0.22
CA ILE A 142 4.99 12.34 -0.28
C ILE A 142 6.42 12.54 0.22
N ILE A 143 7.09 11.49 0.73
CA ILE A 143 8.45 11.58 1.27
C ILE A 143 9.45 11.49 0.12
N GLU A 144 10.28 12.51 -0.01
CA GLU A 144 11.36 12.54 -0.99
C GLU A 144 12.66 11.95 -0.42
N ASP A 145 12.95 12.29 0.83
CA ASP A 145 14.14 11.88 1.56
C ASP A 145 13.90 11.95 3.08
N ILE A 146 14.81 11.37 3.86
CA ILE A 146 14.80 11.36 5.33
C ILE A 146 15.93 12.23 5.90
N PRO A 147 15.84 12.73 7.16
CA PRO A 147 14.76 12.57 8.14
C PRO A 147 13.45 13.19 7.67
N TYR A 148 12.32 12.62 8.12
CA TYR A 148 10.98 13.07 7.74
C TYR A 148 10.72 14.50 8.21
N ASP A 149 10.79 15.44 7.27
CA ASP A 149 10.60 16.85 7.51
C ASP A 149 9.99 17.53 6.29
N ARG A 150 9.21 18.60 6.49
CA ARG A 150 8.44 19.25 5.42
C ARG A 150 9.25 19.59 4.16
N PRO A 151 10.50 20.11 4.23
CA PRO A 151 11.30 20.42 3.04
C PRO A 151 11.69 19.21 2.18
N LYS A 152 11.67 18.01 2.75
CA LYS A 152 11.97 16.74 2.09
C LYS A 152 10.68 15.98 1.72
N THR A 153 9.61 16.72 1.48
CA THR A 153 8.31 16.18 1.04
C THR A 153 7.74 17.02 -0.08
N SER A 154 6.72 16.51 -0.77
CA SER A 154 5.96 17.30 -1.75
C SER A 154 5.22 18.51 -1.14
N MET A 155 5.22 18.65 0.19
CA MET A 155 4.70 19.84 0.88
C MET A 155 5.69 21.01 0.93
N LYS A 156 6.94 20.83 0.44
CA LYS A 156 7.99 21.87 0.41
C LYS A 156 7.59 23.13 -0.35
N HIS A 157 6.69 23.01 -1.33
CA HIS A 157 6.19 24.12 -2.14
C HIS A 157 5.09 24.95 -1.46
N PHE A 158 4.58 24.49 -0.30
CA PHE A 158 3.47 25.12 0.41
C PHE A 158 3.96 25.71 1.73
N LYS A 159 4.26 27.02 1.75
CA LYS A 159 4.67 27.72 2.99
C LYS A 159 3.47 27.85 3.93
N MET A 160 3.60 27.38 5.18
CA MET A 160 2.52 27.48 6.17
C MET A 160 2.16 28.94 6.46
N CYS A 161 0.86 29.23 6.57
CA CYS A 161 0.39 30.52 7.09
C CYS A 161 0.64 30.62 8.59
N ALA A 162 0.51 31.83 9.16
CA ALA A 162 0.78 32.09 10.58
C ALA A 162 0.00 31.14 11.52
N VAL A 163 -1.28 30.89 11.23
CA VAL A 163 -2.12 29.99 12.05
C VAL A 163 -1.64 28.54 11.96
N CYS A 164 -1.34 28.04 10.77
CA CYS A 164 -0.79 26.68 10.63
C CYS A 164 0.60 26.53 11.26
N GLN A 165 1.40 27.59 11.27
CA GLN A 165 2.70 27.60 11.94
C GLN A 165 2.52 27.55 13.46
N GLN A 166 1.58 28.31 14.01
CA GLN A 166 1.25 28.26 15.44
C GLN A 166 0.81 26.86 15.89
N GLU A 167 -0.11 26.22 15.16
CA GLU A 167 -0.51 24.83 15.41
C GLU A 167 0.67 23.84 15.27
N TYR A 168 1.60 24.10 14.34
CA TYR A 168 2.77 23.25 14.11
C TYR A 168 3.77 23.34 15.27
N ASP A 169 3.88 24.52 15.90
CA ASP A 169 4.84 24.81 16.97
C ASP A 169 4.28 24.58 18.38
N ASP A 170 2.95 24.49 18.55
CA ASP A 170 2.30 24.24 19.85
C ASP A 170 2.27 22.75 20.21
N PRO A 171 3.00 22.27 21.24
CA PRO A 171 3.02 20.87 21.66
C PRO A 171 1.68 20.30 22.15
N LEU A 172 0.72 21.18 22.46
CA LEU A 172 -0.63 20.79 22.88
C LEU A 172 -1.61 20.69 21.71
N ASP A 173 -1.26 21.24 20.53
CA ASP A 173 -2.05 21.08 19.33
C ASP A 173 -1.78 19.70 18.69
N ARG A 174 -2.83 19.09 18.16
CA ARG A 174 -2.74 17.80 17.48
C ARG A 174 -1.91 17.82 16.19
N ARG A 175 -1.70 19.01 15.63
CA ARG A 175 -0.90 19.28 14.44
C ARG A 175 0.53 19.68 14.78
N PHE A 176 0.94 19.57 16.05
CA PHE A 176 2.32 19.75 16.46
C PHE A 176 3.28 18.88 15.64
N HIS A 177 4.20 19.50 14.90
CA HIS A 177 5.09 18.84 13.94
C HIS A 177 4.39 17.94 12.90
N ALA A 178 3.12 18.20 12.57
CA ALA A 178 2.48 17.58 11.42
C ALA A 178 3.09 18.15 10.14
N GLN A 179 4.08 17.45 9.58
CA GLN A 179 4.78 17.90 8.37
C GLN A 179 3.87 18.23 7.19
N PRO A 180 2.72 17.54 6.97
CA PRO A 180 1.79 17.89 5.92
C PRO A 180 0.67 18.84 6.37
N ASN A 181 0.80 19.56 7.50
CA ASN A 181 -0.20 20.53 7.95
C ASN A 181 -0.42 21.61 6.89
N ALA A 182 -1.69 21.93 6.64
CA ALA A 182 -2.12 22.97 5.73
C ALA A 182 -3.58 23.38 5.99
N CYS A 183 -4.00 24.45 5.32
CA CYS A 183 -5.37 24.96 5.28
C CYS A 183 -5.69 25.52 3.88
N PRO A 184 -6.92 25.97 3.60
CA PRO A 184 -7.29 26.59 2.32
C PRO A 184 -6.40 27.78 1.90
N ASP A 185 -5.82 28.51 2.85
CA ASP A 185 -5.01 29.71 2.57
C ASP A 185 -3.60 29.38 2.06
N CYS A 186 -2.97 28.36 2.65
CA CYS A 186 -1.55 28.05 2.44
C CYS A 186 -1.28 26.71 1.75
N GLY A 187 -2.28 25.86 1.65
CA GLY A 187 -2.13 24.49 1.22
C GLY A 187 -2.46 24.22 -0.24
N PRO A 188 -2.43 22.93 -0.60
CA PRO A 188 -2.84 22.49 -1.92
C PRO A 188 -4.31 22.80 -2.21
N ARG A 189 -4.63 22.91 -3.50
CA ARG A 189 -5.95 23.22 -4.04
C ARG A 189 -6.36 22.16 -5.05
N VAL A 190 -7.64 21.82 -5.02
CA VAL A 190 -8.29 20.97 -6.01
C VAL A 190 -8.85 21.85 -7.13
N PHE A 191 -8.80 21.37 -8.36
CA PHE A 191 -9.40 22.01 -9.53
C PHE A 191 -9.93 20.94 -10.49
N LEU A 192 -10.92 21.31 -11.31
CA LEU A 192 -11.58 20.42 -12.25
C LEU A 192 -11.31 20.90 -13.68
N THR A 193 -10.90 19.97 -14.54
CA THR A 193 -10.75 20.24 -15.97
C THR A 193 -11.67 19.36 -16.80
N ASP A 194 -11.97 19.81 -18.01
CA ASP A 194 -12.47 18.92 -19.06
C ASP A 194 -11.37 17.93 -19.53
N ASN A 195 -11.72 17.06 -20.47
CA ASN A 195 -10.79 16.09 -21.04
C ASN A 195 -9.69 16.68 -21.93
N LYS A 196 -9.68 18.00 -22.17
CA LYS A 196 -8.63 18.74 -22.88
C LYS A 196 -7.73 19.53 -21.92
N GLY A 197 -7.94 19.40 -20.61
CA GLY A 197 -7.19 20.12 -19.58
C GLY A 197 -7.65 21.57 -19.36
N LYS A 198 -8.77 22.00 -19.95
CA LYS A 198 -9.32 23.34 -19.69
C LYS A 198 -10.06 23.35 -18.36
N ARG A 199 -9.71 24.27 -17.47
CA ARG A 199 -10.35 24.45 -16.17
C ARG A 199 -11.81 24.91 -16.32
N ILE A 200 -12.70 24.31 -15.55
CA ILE A 200 -14.16 24.58 -15.60
C ILE A 200 -14.79 24.92 -14.25
N ASP A 201 -14.01 24.92 -13.16
CA ASP A 201 -14.45 25.31 -11.82
C ASP A 201 -14.19 26.79 -11.51
N SER A 202 -14.97 27.36 -10.58
CA SER A 202 -14.70 28.68 -9.98
C SER A 202 -13.65 28.63 -8.87
N ASP A 203 -13.67 27.57 -8.07
CA ASP A 203 -12.84 27.37 -6.89
C ASP A 203 -12.80 25.88 -6.49
N SER A 204 -12.01 25.53 -5.47
CA SER A 204 -11.85 24.14 -5.05
C SER A 204 -13.12 23.48 -4.51
N LYS A 205 -14.03 24.21 -3.85
CA LYS A 205 -15.30 23.64 -3.38
C LYS A 205 -16.21 23.35 -4.56
N ASN A 206 -16.29 24.30 -5.49
CA ASN A 206 -17.03 24.15 -6.74
C ASN A 206 -16.48 22.99 -7.60
N ALA A 207 -15.16 22.81 -7.68
CA ALA A 207 -14.53 21.71 -8.40
C ALA A 207 -15.01 20.34 -7.91
N VAL A 208 -15.06 20.14 -6.59
CA VAL A 208 -15.51 18.87 -5.98
C VAL A 208 -17.01 18.67 -6.22
N THR A 209 -17.82 19.71 -6.03
CA THR A 209 -19.27 19.66 -6.28
C THR A 209 -19.60 19.31 -7.74
N LEU A 210 -18.94 19.96 -8.71
CA LEU A 210 -19.14 19.67 -10.13
C LEU A 210 -18.70 18.24 -10.48
N ALA A 211 -17.55 17.79 -9.97
CA ALA A 211 -17.09 16.41 -10.18
C ALA A 211 -18.11 15.38 -9.66
N ALA A 212 -18.65 15.60 -8.46
CA ALA A 212 -19.67 14.75 -7.87
C ALA A 212 -20.97 14.75 -8.70
N GLN A 213 -21.41 15.91 -9.20
CA GLN A 213 -22.55 16.03 -10.10
C GLN A 213 -22.33 15.27 -11.43
N TYR A 214 -21.15 15.38 -12.03
CA TYR A 214 -20.84 14.65 -13.26
C TYR A 214 -20.82 13.13 -13.04
N LEU A 215 -20.32 12.66 -11.90
CA LEU A 215 -20.41 11.24 -11.51
C LEU A 215 -21.87 10.79 -11.42
N SER A 216 -22.73 11.56 -10.76
CA SER A 216 -24.18 11.31 -10.68
C SER A 216 -24.88 11.32 -12.04
N GLN A 217 -24.36 12.07 -13.01
CA GLN A 217 -24.84 12.08 -14.41
C GLN A 217 -24.30 10.89 -15.24
N GLY A 218 -23.56 9.96 -14.63
CA GLY A 218 -22.99 8.79 -15.31
C GLY A 218 -21.81 9.15 -16.23
N LYS A 219 -21.07 10.22 -15.93
CA LYS A 219 -19.78 10.54 -16.55
C LYS A 219 -18.65 9.77 -15.86
N ILE A 220 -17.53 9.67 -16.55
CA ILE A 220 -16.29 9.10 -16.00
C ILE A 220 -15.39 10.27 -15.58
N VAL A 221 -15.01 10.32 -14.31
CA VAL A 221 -14.11 11.36 -13.79
C VAL A 221 -12.79 10.71 -13.37
N ALA A 222 -11.67 11.21 -13.88
CA ALA A 222 -10.36 10.87 -13.35
C ALA A 222 -10.12 11.66 -12.06
N VAL A 223 -9.80 10.99 -10.96
CA VAL A 223 -9.58 11.61 -9.65
C VAL A 223 -8.13 11.40 -9.25
N LYS A 224 -7.40 12.49 -8.99
CA LYS A 224 -6.05 12.41 -8.42
C LYS A 224 -6.17 12.01 -6.94
N GLY A 225 -5.72 10.80 -6.63
CA GLY A 225 -5.76 10.20 -5.29
C GLY A 225 -4.48 10.47 -4.48
N LEU A 226 -4.21 9.59 -3.51
CA LEU A 226 -3.05 9.73 -2.63
C LEU A 226 -1.77 9.13 -3.22
N GLY A 227 -1.87 7.98 -3.90
CA GLY A 227 -0.72 7.23 -4.46
C GLY A 227 -0.75 7.08 -5.98
N GLY A 228 -1.74 7.68 -6.64
CA GLY A 228 -1.95 7.66 -8.09
C GLY A 228 -3.36 8.12 -8.44
N PHE A 229 -3.68 8.08 -9.73
CA PHE A 229 -5.01 8.41 -10.24
C PHE A 229 -5.99 7.22 -10.17
N HIS A 230 -7.28 7.54 -10.04
CA HIS A 230 -8.39 6.61 -10.25
C HIS A 230 -9.28 7.09 -11.38
N LEU A 231 -9.83 6.17 -12.17
CA LEU A 231 -10.99 6.42 -13.01
C LEU A 231 -12.24 6.05 -12.22
N ALA A 232 -13.11 7.03 -12.02
CA ALA A 232 -14.32 6.93 -11.21
C ALA A 232 -15.59 7.04 -12.05
N CYS A 233 -16.59 6.24 -11.71
CA CYS A 233 -17.96 6.41 -12.20
C CYS A 233 -18.97 5.83 -11.20
N ASP A 234 -20.23 6.23 -11.27
CA ASP A 234 -21.31 5.66 -10.48
C ASP A 234 -21.41 4.13 -10.68
N ALA A 235 -21.30 3.36 -9.59
CA ALA A 235 -21.33 1.90 -9.61
C ALA A 235 -22.75 1.33 -9.83
N SER A 236 -23.79 2.13 -9.56
CA SER A 236 -25.19 1.75 -9.80
C SER A 236 -25.62 1.96 -11.26
N SER A 237 -24.88 2.79 -12.01
CA SER A 237 -25.17 3.09 -13.40
C SER A 237 -24.58 2.05 -14.36
N LYS A 238 -25.43 1.13 -14.83
CA LYS A 238 -25.06 0.13 -15.87
C LYS A 238 -24.45 0.78 -17.11
N LYS A 239 -24.98 1.94 -17.52
CA LYS A 239 -24.48 2.70 -18.69
C LYS A 239 -23.06 3.22 -18.44
N ALA A 240 -22.80 3.79 -17.26
CA ALA A 240 -21.48 4.32 -16.92
C ALA A 240 -20.43 3.20 -16.82
N VAL A 241 -20.73 2.11 -16.11
CA VAL A 241 -19.83 0.97 -15.95
C VAL A 241 -19.49 0.33 -17.31
N LYS A 242 -20.48 0.12 -18.18
CA LYS A 242 -20.24 -0.40 -19.54
C LYS A 242 -19.37 0.54 -20.38
N ARG A 243 -19.62 1.85 -20.31
CA ARG A 243 -18.80 2.86 -21.01
C ARG A 243 -17.34 2.81 -20.53
N LEU A 244 -17.13 2.72 -19.22
CA LEU A 244 -15.79 2.61 -18.64
C LEU A 244 -15.07 1.34 -19.10
N ARG A 245 -15.76 0.17 -19.11
CA ARG A 245 -15.18 -1.08 -19.62
C ARG A 245 -14.76 -0.98 -21.08
N LEU A 246 -15.62 -0.41 -21.92
CA LEU A 246 -15.37 -0.24 -23.34
C LEU A 246 -14.15 0.66 -23.57
N ARG A 247 -14.14 1.86 -22.98
CA ARG A 247 -13.05 2.84 -23.16
C ARG A 247 -11.73 2.36 -22.58
N LYS A 248 -11.75 1.59 -21.48
CA LYS A 248 -10.55 1.03 -20.84
C LYS A 248 -10.10 -0.32 -21.45
N ALA A 249 -10.82 -0.84 -22.46
CA ALA A 249 -10.58 -2.17 -23.03
C ALA A 249 -10.47 -3.29 -21.96
N ARG A 250 -11.34 -3.24 -20.94
CA ARG A 250 -11.30 -4.13 -19.76
C ARG A 250 -12.64 -4.87 -19.59
N PRO A 251 -12.90 -5.93 -20.38
CA PRO A 251 -14.22 -6.55 -20.44
C PRO A 251 -14.61 -7.28 -19.15
N HIS A 252 -13.70 -8.04 -18.55
CA HIS A 252 -14.07 -8.97 -17.45
C HIS A 252 -13.38 -8.67 -16.12
N LYS A 253 -12.15 -8.12 -16.12
CA LYS A 253 -11.39 -7.90 -14.88
C LYS A 253 -12.20 -7.02 -13.92
N PRO A 254 -12.47 -7.49 -12.67
CA PRO A 254 -13.31 -6.76 -11.72
C PRO A 254 -12.83 -5.33 -11.48
N PHE A 255 -13.77 -4.43 -11.28
CA PHE A 255 -13.51 -3.09 -10.75
C PHE A 255 -13.64 -3.09 -9.24
N ALA A 256 -12.79 -2.30 -8.58
CA ALA A 256 -12.95 -2.03 -7.16
C ALA A 256 -14.05 -0.99 -6.95
N LEU A 257 -14.75 -1.11 -5.83
CA LEU A 257 -15.80 -0.20 -5.38
C LEU A 257 -15.30 0.59 -4.18
N MET A 258 -15.61 1.88 -4.15
CA MET A 258 -15.51 2.71 -2.96
C MET A 258 -16.90 3.13 -2.55
N ALA A 259 -17.30 2.83 -1.31
CA ALA A 259 -18.57 3.30 -0.78
C ALA A 259 -18.36 4.35 0.31
N GLU A 260 -19.35 5.20 0.51
CA GLU A 260 -19.40 6.23 1.55
C GLU A 260 -19.15 5.63 2.96
N SER A 261 -19.77 4.50 3.25
CA SER A 261 -19.65 3.79 4.53
C SER A 261 -19.85 2.28 4.36
N ALA A 262 -19.42 1.50 5.36
CA ALA A 262 -19.56 0.04 5.32
C ALA A 262 -21.04 -0.38 5.25
N SER A 263 -21.91 0.34 5.96
CA SER A 263 -23.36 0.06 6.01
C SER A 263 -24.02 0.13 4.64
N ARG A 264 -23.62 1.07 3.77
CA ARG A 264 -24.14 1.21 2.39
C ARG A 264 -23.93 -0.03 1.53
N LEU A 265 -22.99 -0.89 1.89
CA LEU A 265 -22.64 -2.09 1.14
C LEU A 265 -23.20 -3.38 1.73
N PHE A 266 -23.62 -3.37 3.01
CA PHE A 266 -24.02 -4.58 3.73
C PHE A 266 -25.22 -5.28 3.09
N ASP A 267 -26.04 -4.56 2.33
CA ASP A 267 -27.13 -5.19 1.57
C ASP A 267 -26.63 -6.03 0.39
N TYR A 268 -25.46 -5.71 -0.17
CA TYR A 268 -24.92 -6.29 -1.41
C TYR A 268 -23.80 -7.31 -1.20
N VAL A 269 -23.18 -7.34 -0.02
CA VAL A 269 -22.09 -8.26 0.31
C VAL A 269 -22.27 -8.92 1.68
N HIS A 270 -21.70 -10.11 1.84
CA HIS A 270 -21.49 -10.73 3.14
C HIS A 270 -20.23 -10.14 3.78
N VAL A 271 -20.34 -9.76 5.06
CA VAL A 271 -19.23 -9.16 5.82
C VAL A 271 -19.21 -9.76 7.22
N SER A 272 -18.11 -10.42 7.56
CA SER A 272 -17.80 -10.85 8.92
C SER A 272 -17.28 -9.70 9.79
N LEU A 273 -17.26 -9.88 11.11
CA LEU A 273 -16.69 -8.88 12.02
C LEU A 273 -15.23 -8.55 11.70
N LYS A 274 -14.42 -9.56 11.37
CA LYS A 274 -13.00 -9.36 11.02
C LYS A 274 -12.83 -8.60 9.70
N GLU A 275 -13.65 -8.89 8.69
CA GLU A 275 -13.66 -8.13 7.43
C GLU A 275 -14.12 -6.69 7.63
N LYS A 276 -15.10 -6.46 8.50
CA LYS A 276 -15.53 -5.11 8.89
C LYS A 276 -14.41 -4.33 9.56
N GLN A 277 -13.72 -4.92 10.54
CA GLN A 277 -12.57 -4.30 11.19
C GLN A 277 -11.46 -3.95 10.18
N LEU A 278 -11.20 -4.84 9.22
CA LEU A 278 -10.18 -4.62 8.20
C LEU A 278 -10.53 -3.48 7.23
N ILE A 279 -11.76 -3.42 6.73
CA ILE A 279 -12.18 -2.34 5.82
C ILE A 279 -12.32 -0.99 6.54
N GLU A 280 -12.62 -1.01 7.84
CA GLU A 280 -12.69 0.18 8.71
C GLU A 280 -11.33 0.62 9.26
N SER A 281 -10.30 -0.21 9.13
CA SER A 281 -8.93 0.10 9.58
C SER A 281 -8.37 1.36 8.92
N TYR A 282 -7.39 1.99 9.57
CA TYR A 282 -6.70 3.15 9.02
C TYR A 282 -5.91 2.84 7.73
N HIS A 283 -5.68 1.55 7.41
CA HIS A 283 -5.07 1.13 6.15
C HIS A 283 -6.01 1.27 4.95
N ARG A 284 -7.34 1.16 5.16
CA ARG A 284 -8.39 1.21 4.12
C ARG A 284 -8.06 0.40 2.85
N PRO A 285 -7.74 -0.89 2.93
CA PRO A 285 -7.47 -1.69 1.75
C PRO A 285 -8.75 -1.99 0.95
N ILE A 286 -8.59 -2.49 -0.27
CA ILE A 286 -9.67 -3.17 -1.00
C ILE A 286 -9.82 -4.56 -0.40
N VAL A 287 -10.97 -4.85 0.21
CA VAL A 287 -11.32 -6.15 0.77
C VAL A 287 -12.20 -6.92 -0.23
N LEU A 288 -11.84 -8.17 -0.53
CA LEU A 288 -12.66 -9.04 -1.38
C LEU A 288 -13.79 -9.67 -0.57
N LEU A 289 -15.02 -9.23 -0.82
CA LEU A 289 -16.23 -9.64 -0.07
C LEU A 289 -17.17 -10.43 -0.99
N ASN A 290 -17.77 -11.51 -0.45
CA ASN A 290 -18.72 -12.33 -1.20
C ASN A 290 -19.99 -11.56 -1.51
N LYS A 291 -20.44 -11.62 -2.76
CA LYS A 291 -21.69 -10.99 -3.20
C LYS A 291 -22.89 -11.70 -2.58
N LYS A 292 -23.89 -10.92 -2.17
CA LYS A 292 -25.25 -11.41 -1.91
C LYS A 292 -26.00 -11.54 -3.23
N GLN A 293 -26.90 -12.51 -3.33
CA GLN A 293 -27.89 -12.54 -4.39
C GLN A 293 -29.01 -11.56 -4.02
N THR A 294 -28.92 -10.31 -4.46
CA THR A 294 -29.93 -9.28 -4.18
C THR A 294 -30.82 -9.03 -5.39
N LYS A 295 -32.13 -8.89 -5.18
CA LYS A 295 -33.08 -8.43 -6.22
C LYS A 295 -33.16 -6.89 -6.34
N ASN A 296 -32.37 -6.16 -5.55
CA ASN A 296 -32.49 -4.70 -5.44
C ASN A 296 -31.69 -3.99 -6.54
N ASN A 297 -32.32 -3.05 -7.25
CA ASN A 297 -31.75 -2.36 -8.41
C ASN A 297 -30.93 -1.10 -8.05
N HIS A 298 -30.83 -0.76 -6.75
CA HIS A 298 -30.16 0.46 -6.27
C HIS A 298 -28.69 0.25 -5.87
N GLY A 299 -28.13 -0.95 -6.11
CA GLY A 299 -26.77 -1.31 -5.74
C GLY A 299 -25.76 -1.34 -6.89
N PRO A 300 -24.52 -1.77 -6.62
CA PRO A 300 -23.51 -1.97 -7.65
C PRO A 300 -24.00 -2.96 -8.72
N VAL A 301 -23.92 -2.58 -9.99
CA VAL A 301 -24.33 -3.47 -11.09
C VAL A 301 -23.43 -4.69 -11.20
N LEU A 302 -23.98 -5.82 -11.65
CA LEU A 302 -23.22 -7.07 -11.82
C LEU A 302 -22.03 -6.90 -12.78
N ASP A 303 -22.17 -6.00 -13.77
CA ASP A 303 -21.10 -5.62 -14.71
C ASP A 303 -19.86 -5.05 -14.00
N VAL A 304 -19.89 -4.66 -12.73
CA VAL A 304 -18.70 -4.26 -11.95
C VAL A 304 -17.72 -5.43 -11.80
N ALA A 305 -18.21 -6.66 -11.66
CA ALA A 305 -17.38 -7.85 -11.49
C ALA A 305 -18.07 -9.08 -12.14
N PRO A 306 -18.18 -9.13 -13.48
CA PRO A 306 -18.89 -10.20 -14.17
C PRO A 306 -18.23 -11.55 -13.90
N TYR A 307 -19.04 -12.61 -13.76
CA TYR A 307 -18.60 -13.99 -13.51
C TYR A 307 -17.76 -14.21 -12.23
N ASN A 308 -17.62 -13.20 -11.39
CA ASN A 308 -16.91 -13.31 -10.11
C ASN A 308 -17.91 -13.36 -8.94
N LYS A 309 -17.64 -14.20 -7.94
CA LYS A 309 -18.46 -14.33 -6.72
C LYS A 309 -18.23 -13.20 -5.71
N THR A 310 -17.22 -12.37 -5.92
CA THR A 310 -16.80 -11.32 -4.97
C THR A 310 -16.83 -9.94 -5.59
N PHE A 311 -17.06 -8.92 -4.75
CA PHE A 311 -16.71 -7.53 -5.04
C PHE A 311 -15.43 -7.18 -4.31
N GLY A 312 -14.56 -6.39 -4.94
CA GLY A 312 -13.46 -5.72 -4.25
C GLY A 312 -13.95 -4.38 -3.73
N VAL A 313 -13.93 -4.19 -2.41
CA VAL A 313 -14.60 -3.07 -1.75
C VAL A 313 -13.64 -2.33 -0.84
N MET A 314 -13.59 -1.02 -0.94
CA MET A 314 -12.85 -0.13 -0.04
C MET A 314 -13.76 1.00 0.48
N LEU A 315 -13.27 1.69 1.51
CA LEU A 315 -13.92 2.87 2.08
C LEU A 315 -13.08 4.13 1.77
N PRO A 316 -13.66 5.33 1.94
CA PRO A 316 -12.98 6.57 1.58
C PRO A 316 -11.79 6.74 2.53
N TYR A 317 -10.62 7.03 1.96
CA TYR A 317 -9.38 7.12 2.74
C TYR A 317 -8.72 8.50 2.68
N THR A 318 -9.16 9.39 1.79
CA THR A 318 -8.71 10.79 1.78
C THR A 318 -9.90 11.72 2.01
N PRO A 319 -9.67 12.97 2.48
CA PRO A 319 -10.74 13.94 2.61
C PRO A 319 -11.47 14.20 1.29
N LEU A 320 -10.74 14.24 0.16
CA LEU A 320 -11.32 14.36 -1.18
C LEU A 320 -12.33 13.25 -1.52
N HIS A 321 -12.02 12.00 -1.16
CA HIS A 321 -12.95 10.88 -1.39
C HIS A 321 -14.23 11.03 -0.57
N TYR A 322 -14.13 11.47 0.70
CA TYR A 322 -15.31 11.73 1.53
C TYR A 322 -16.21 12.80 0.90
N LEU A 323 -15.63 13.92 0.49
CA LEU A 323 -16.40 15.02 -0.12
C LEU A 323 -17.06 14.61 -1.45
N LEU A 324 -16.40 13.77 -2.26
CA LEU A 324 -16.97 13.26 -3.52
C LEU A 324 -18.17 12.35 -3.30
N LEU A 325 -18.09 11.44 -2.32
CA LEU A 325 -19.18 10.51 -2.01
C LEU A 325 -20.34 11.20 -1.31
N GLU A 326 -20.05 12.17 -0.44
CA GLU A 326 -21.08 12.96 0.25
C GLU A 326 -21.92 13.82 -0.71
N LYS A 327 -21.29 14.35 -1.77
CA LYS A 327 -21.95 15.21 -2.77
C LYS A 327 -22.40 14.46 -4.03
N GLY A 328 -22.12 13.17 -4.13
CA GLY A 328 -22.22 12.36 -5.34
C GLY A 328 -22.92 11.02 -5.09
N PRO A 329 -22.64 10.00 -5.93
CA PRO A 329 -23.15 8.65 -5.71
C PRO A 329 -22.59 8.00 -4.44
N ASP A 330 -23.41 7.27 -3.69
CA ASP A 330 -23.00 6.55 -2.46
C ASP A 330 -21.91 5.48 -2.71
N ILE A 331 -21.84 4.96 -3.94
CA ILE A 331 -20.89 3.93 -4.35
C ILE A 331 -20.31 4.25 -5.72
N LEU A 332 -18.98 4.39 -5.75
CA LEU A 332 -18.22 4.64 -6.97
C LEU A 332 -17.41 3.41 -7.36
N VAL A 333 -17.32 3.15 -8.67
CA VAL A 333 -16.21 2.37 -9.21
C VAL A 333 -14.94 3.21 -9.04
N MET A 334 -13.86 2.60 -8.56
CA MET A 334 -12.55 3.23 -8.40
C MET A 334 -11.49 2.28 -8.96
N THR A 335 -11.16 2.42 -10.24
CA THR A 335 -10.11 1.61 -10.89
C THR A 335 -8.87 2.46 -11.17
N SER A 336 -7.69 1.84 -11.26
CA SER A 336 -6.43 2.52 -11.56
C SER A 336 -6.52 3.46 -12.77
N GLY A 337 -6.01 4.68 -12.67
CA GLY A 337 -5.82 5.59 -13.81
C GLY A 337 -4.45 5.33 -14.43
N ASN A 338 -4.43 4.54 -15.51
CA ASN A 338 -3.21 4.16 -16.21
C ASN A 338 -3.51 3.73 -17.65
N ARG A 339 -2.51 3.82 -18.52
CA ARG A 339 -2.51 3.09 -19.80
C ARG A 339 -2.44 1.58 -19.50
N SER A 340 -3.05 0.75 -20.34
CA SER A 340 -3.03 -0.70 -20.12
C SER A 340 -1.59 -1.22 -20.07
N GLY A 341 -1.24 -2.02 -19.05
CA GLY A 341 0.11 -2.54 -18.83
C GLY A 341 1.10 -1.56 -18.19
N GLU A 342 0.77 -0.27 -18.08
CA GLU A 342 1.65 0.73 -17.47
C GLU A 342 1.36 0.92 -15.98
N PRO A 343 2.32 1.45 -15.19
CA PRO A 343 2.05 1.83 -13.81
C PRO A 343 1.02 2.96 -13.69
N LEU A 344 0.52 3.18 -12.48
CA LEU A 344 -0.35 4.32 -12.17
C LEU A 344 0.29 5.65 -12.57
N SER A 345 -0.47 6.51 -13.25
CA SER A 345 -0.09 7.91 -13.42
C SER A 345 -0.09 8.61 -12.07
N ILE A 346 0.82 9.58 -11.90
CA ILE A 346 0.93 10.43 -10.70
C ILE A 346 0.98 11.92 -11.04
N ASP A 347 1.47 12.25 -12.23
CA ASP A 347 1.54 13.61 -12.74
C ASP A 347 0.23 14.01 -13.43
N ASN A 348 -0.12 15.30 -13.35
CA ASN A 348 -1.36 15.81 -13.93
C ASN A 348 -1.34 15.72 -15.46
N GLU A 349 -0.18 16.06 -16.04
CA GLU A 349 0.06 16.09 -17.48
C GLU A 349 0.05 14.68 -18.06
N ASP A 350 0.74 13.71 -17.42
CA ASP A 350 0.69 12.32 -17.85
C ASP A 350 -0.72 11.74 -17.74
N ALA A 351 -1.50 12.10 -16.71
CA ALA A 351 -2.89 11.64 -16.62
C ALA A 351 -3.76 12.11 -17.80
N LEU A 352 -3.65 13.39 -18.15
CA LEU A 352 -4.37 13.97 -19.30
C LEU A 352 -3.95 13.31 -20.61
N ASP A 353 -2.66 13.09 -20.82
CA ASP A 353 -2.16 12.38 -22.01
C ASP A 353 -2.61 10.91 -22.04
N ALA A 354 -2.49 10.21 -20.91
CA ALA A 354 -2.69 8.77 -20.81
C ALA A 354 -4.15 8.33 -21.00
N PHE A 355 -5.12 9.08 -20.48
CA PHE A 355 -6.51 8.60 -20.41
C PHE A 355 -7.57 9.69 -20.61
N SER A 356 -7.28 10.78 -21.31
CA SER A 356 -8.28 11.77 -21.78
C SER A 356 -9.31 11.19 -22.76
N HIS A 357 -8.93 10.12 -23.48
CA HIS A 357 -9.86 9.35 -24.32
C HIS A 357 -10.81 8.45 -23.50
N ILE A 358 -10.53 8.25 -22.20
CA ILE A 358 -11.34 7.44 -21.28
C ILE A 358 -12.21 8.32 -20.39
N ALA A 359 -11.59 9.27 -19.68
CA ALA A 359 -12.26 10.15 -18.73
C ALA A 359 -12.93 11.33 -19.43
N ASP A 360 -14.14 11.68 -18.99
CA ASP A 360 -14.86 12.86 -19.47
C ASP A 360 -14.33 14.14 -18.78
N TYR A 361 -13.87 14.03 -17.53
CA TYR A 361 -13.33 15.13 -16.71
C TYR A 361 -12.18 14.67 -15.81
N PHE A 362 -11.38 15.62 -15.33
CA PHE A 362 -10.25 15.37 -14.44
C PHE A 362 -10.31 16.26 -13.19
N LEU A 363 -10.47 15.63 -12.03
CA LEU A 363 -10.37 16.28 -10.74
C LEU A 363 -8.92 16.16 -10.24
N LEU A 364 -8.19 17.26 -10.37
CA LEU A 364 -6.76 17.37 -10.17
C LEU A 364 -6.42 18.15 -8.91
N HIS A 365 -5.15 18.07 -8.48
CA HIS A 365 -4.62 18.96 -7.47
C HIS A 365 -3.13 19.24 -7.66
N ASN A 366 -2.66 20.32 -7.03
CA ASN A 366 -1.27 20.80 -7.12
C ASN A 366 -0.34 20.25 -6.02
N ARG A 367 -0.78 19.30 -5.18
CA ARG A 367 0.16 18.50 -4.39
C ARG A 367 0.72 17.36 -5.23
N ASP A 368 2.03 17.30 -5.37
CA ASP A 368 2.66 16.20 -6.08
C ASP A 368 2.55 14.88 -5.31
N ILE A 369 2.36 13.80 -6.06
CA ILE A 369 2.50 12.44 -5.56
C ILE A 369 3.92 12.04 -5.91
N TYR A 370 4.83 12.09 -4.94
CA TYR A 370 6.25 11.82 -5.19
C TYR A 370 6.48 10.35 -5.50
N PHE A 371 5.82 9.47 -4.74
CA PHE A 371 5.98 8.04 -4.91
C PHE A 371 4.65 7.33 -5.12
N ARG A 372 4.65 6.40 -6.08
CA ARG A 372 3.47 5.63 -6.48
C ARG A 372 3.15 4.57 -5.45
N ALA A 373 1.86 4.42 -5.16
CA ALA A 373 1.37 3.32 -4.34
C ALA A 373 -0.06 2.94 -4.76
N ASP A 374 -0.18 1.78 -5.43
CA ASP A 374 -1.47 1.14 -5.71
C ASP A 374 -2.25 0.87 -4.41
N ASP A 375 -3.57 0.80 -4.49
CA ASP A 375 -4.39 0.30 -3.39
C ASP A 375 -4.05 -1.17 -3.09
N SER A 376 -3.84 -1.48 -1.81
CA SER A 376 -3.67 -2.85 -1.34
C SER A 376 -4.96 -3.65 -1.49
N ILE A 377 -4.82 -4.93 -1.79
CA ILE A 377 -5.95 -5.86 -1.93
C ILE A 377 -5.74 -7.01 -0.96
N VAL A 378 -6.75 -7.25 -0.13
CA VAL A 378 -6.76 -8.26 0.92
C VAL A 378 -8.03 -9.09 0.85
N ARG A 379 -7.94 -10.32 1.36
CA ARG A 379 -9.11 -11.16 1.59
C ARG A 379 -8.99 -11.88 2.91
N PHE A 380 -10.12 -12.25 3.49
CA PHE A 380 -10.14 -13.15 4.62
C PHE A 380 -10.34 -14.58 4.14
N GLN A 381 -9.49 -15.51 4.56
CA GLN A 381 -9.57 -16.91 4.16
C GLN A 381 -8.99 -17.81 5.25
N ALA A 382 -9.70 -18.90 5.56
CA ALA A 382 -9.30 -19.89 6.57
C ALA A 382 -8.93 -19.26 7.93
N GLY A 383 -9.73 -18.28 8.37
CA GLY A 383 -9.53 -17.65 9.68
C GLY A 383 -8.51 -16.51 9.73
N GLU A 384 -7.80 -16.24 8.62
CA GLU A 384 -6.68 -15.29 8.54
C GLU A 384 -6.81 -14.26 7.41
N GLN A 385 -6.17 -13.10 7.58
CA GLN A 385 -6.00 -12.11 6.53
C GLN A 385 -4.93 -12.57 5.53
N ARG A 386 -5.22 -12.49 4.23
CA ARG A 386 -4.28 -12.82 3.15
C ARG A 386 -4.16 -11.68 2.15
N PHE A 387 -2.93 -11.25 1.88
CA PHE A 387 -2.65 -10.27 0.85
C PHE A 387 -2.74 -10.89 -0.54
N ILE A 388 -3.50 -10.24 -1.43
CA ILE A 388 -3.41 -10.45 -2.88
C ILE A 388 -2.48 -9.41 -3.49
N ARG A 389 -2.46 -8.21 -2.89
CA ARG A 389 -1.55 -7.12 -3.25
C ARG A 389 -1.21 -6.32 -2.00
N ARG A 390 0.08 -6.20 -1.68
CA ARG A 390 0.60 -5.37 -0.59
C ARG A 390 1.20 -4.09 -1.16
N SER A 391 0.64 -2.94 -0.80
CA SER A 391 1.00 -1.64 -1.36
C SER A 391 0.61 -0.50 -0.39
N ARG A 392 -0.23 0.47 -0.80
CA ARG A 392 -0.70 1.59 0.04
C ARG A 392 -1.26 1.09 1.37
N GLY A 393 -0.93 1.77 2.45
CA GLY A 393 -1.33 1.38 3.80
C GLY A 393 -0.32 0.45 4.47
N TYR A 394 0.50 -0.28 3.73
CA TYR A 394 1.41 -1.27 4.31
C TYR A 394 2.87 -1.01 3.95
N ALA A 395 3.19 -0.70 2.69
CA ALA A 395 4.52 -0.25 2.32
C ALA A 395 4.79 1.15 2.92
N PRO A 396 6.00 1.41 3.47
CA PRO A 396 7.21 0.58 3.46
C PRO A 396 7.44 -0.16 4.78
N LEU A 397 6.40 -0.48 5.56
CA LEU A 397 6.57 -1.23 6.82
C LEU A 397 7.28 -2.57 6.54
N PRO A 398 8.20 -3.00 7.41
CA PRO A 398 8.86 -4.29 7.24
C PRO A 398 7.97 -5.45 7.68
N VAL A 399 8.30 -6.63 7.16
CA VAL A 399 8.02 -7.89 7.85
C VAL A 399 9.13 -8.09 8.88
N LEU A 400 8.75 -8.40 10.13
CA LEU A 400 9.69 -8.71 11.18
C LEU A 400 10.20 -10.14 10.99
N LEU A 401 11.50 -10.34 11.14
CA LEU A 401 12.14 -11.64 11.07
C LEU A 401 12.61 -12.05 12.48
N ASN A 402 12.57 -13.34 12.79
CA ASN A 402 13.12 -13.89 14.02
C ASN A 402 14.66 -13.84 14.12
N LYS A 403 15.36 -13.43 13.04
CA LYS A 403 16.82 -13.40 12.95
C LYS A 403 17.33 -12.16 12.24
N LYS A 404 18.56 -11.78 12.58
CA LYS A 404 19.28 -10.71 11.87
C LYS A 404 19.76 -11.19 10.51
N MET A 405 19.51 -10.38 9.50
CA MET A 405 19.87 -10.60 8.11
C MET A 405 20.91 -9.57 7.66
N PRO A 406 21.84 -9.96 6.76
CA PRO A 406 22.69 -9.00 6.07
C PRO A 406 21.83 -8.09 5.17
N LYS A 407 22.44 -7.07 4.56
CA LYS A 407 21.75 -6.18 3.63
C LYS A 407 21.58 -6.87 2.29
N ILE A 408 20.39 -7.40 2.01
CA ILE A 408 20.07 -8.13 0.78
C ILE A 408 19.04 -7.34 0.00
N LEU A 409 19.18 -7.30 -1.33
CA LEU A 409 18.12 -6.92 -2.26
C LEU A 409 17.55 -8.18 -2.92
N GLY A 410 16.29 -8.51 -2.62
CA GLY A 410 15.51 -9.47 -3.39
C GLY A 410 14.80 -8.78 -4.55
N CYS A 411 15.17 -9.12 -5.79
CA CYS A 411 14.61 -8.53 -7.00
C CYS A 411 13.24 -9.11 -7.40
N GLY A 412 12.84 -10.25 -6.83
CA GLY A 412 11.56 -10.89 -7.10
C GLY A 412 11.42 -11.46 -8.51
N GLY A 413 10.20 -11.88 -8.86
CA GLY A 413 9.83 -12.40 -10.18
C GLY A 413 9.41 -11.32 -11.17
N GLY A 414 9.01 -11.76 -12.38
CA GLY A 414 8.55 -10.88 -13.45
C GLY A 414 7.10 -10.40 -13.31
N LEU A 415 6.19 -11.25 -12.83
CA LEU A 415 4.77 -10.91 -12.69
C LEU A 415 4.45 -10.43 -11.27
N LYS A 416 3.56 -9.43 -11.16
CA LYS A 416 3.10 -8.81 -9.90
C LYS A 416 4.26 -8.45 -8.97
N SER A 417 5.35 -7.97 -9.56
CA SER A 417 6.65 -7.82 -8.93
C SER A 417 6.62 -6.90 -7.71
N THR A 418 7.47 -7.24 -6.75
CA THR A 418 7.85 -6.44 -5.57
C THR A 418 9.33 -6.70 -5.31
N VAL A 419 10.02 -5.72 -4.74
CA VAL A 419 11.40 -5.89 -4.27
C VAL A 419 11.44 -5.92 -2.76
N CYS A 420 12.46 -6.56 -2.20
CA CYS A 420 12.67 -6.63 -0.76
C CYS A 420 14.08 -6.16 -0.41
N LEU A 421 14.20 -5.27 0.57
CA LEU A 421 15.48 -4.94 1.20
C LEU A 421 15.52 -5.46 2.63
N THR A 422 16.62 -6.06 3.05
CA THR A 422 16.78 -6.50 4.45
C THR A 422 17.77 -5.63 5.21
N ARG A 423 17.55 -5.47 6.51
CA ARG A 423 18.52 -4.91 7.46
C ARG A 423 18.14 -5.36 8.86
N ASP A 424 19.10 -5.87 9.62
CA ASP A 424 18.86 -6.44 10.94
C ASP A 424 17.72 -7.47 10.86
N ASN A 425 16.72 -7.38 11.72
CA ASN A 425 15.57 -8.26 11.74
C ASN A 425 14.38 -7.77 10.90
N TYR A 426 14.63 -6.90 9.91
CA TYR A 426 13.57 -6.34 9.06
C TYR A 426 13.72 -6.76 7.59
N ALA A 427 12.60 -7.15 6.98
CA ALA A 427 12.45 -7.33 5.54
C ALA A 427 11.45 -6.29 4.98
N PHE A 428 11.98 -5.26 4.34
CA PHE A 428 11.24 -4.15 3.76
C PHE A 428 10.76 -4.48 2.35
N LEU A 429 9.51 -4.87 2.21
CA LEU A 429 8.87 -5.05 0.91
C LEU A 429 8.43 -3.71 0.32
N SER A 430 8.70 -3.52 -0.97
CA SER A 430 8.17 -2.40 -1.74
C SER A 430 6.65 -2.44 -1.83
N GLN A 431 6.08 -1.34 -2.31
CA GLN A 431 4.76 -1.36 -2.91
C GLN A 431 4.70 -2.31 -4.12
N HIS A 432 3.50 -2.65 -4.56
CA HIS A 432 3.30 -3.38 -5.80
C HIS A 432 3.85 -2.61 -7.00
N ILE A 433 4.73 -3.24 -7.78
CA ILE A 433 5.35 -2.63 -8.97
C ILE A 433 4.52 -2.92 -10.23
N GLY A 434 3.98 -4.13 -10.33
CA GLY A 434 3.23 -4.60 -11.49
C GLY A 434 3.97 -5.69 -12.26
N ASP A 435 3.54 -5.94 -13.49
CA ASP A 435 4.16 -6.94 -14.36
C ASP A 435 5.35 -6.29 -15.11
N LEU A 436 6.55 -6.85 -14.97
CA LEU A 436 7.79 -6.36 -15.59
C LEU A 436 7.87 -6.76 -17.06
N ASP A 437 6.96 -6.26 -17.88
CA ASP A 437 6.80 -6.61 -19.30
C ASP A 437 7.10 -5.45 -20.26
N ASN A 438 7.38 -4.25 -19.74
CA ASN A 438 7.67 -3.08 -20.55
C ASN A 438 8.65 -2.09 -19.87
N VAL A 439 9.19 -1.19 -20.69
CA VAL A 439 10.22 -0.22 -20.28
C VAL A 439 9.75 0.73 -19.17
N LYS A 440 8.47 1.13 -19.17
CA LYS A 440 7.94 2.04 -18.14
C LYS A 440 7.82 1.35 -16.78
N VAL A 441 7.34 0.11 -16.74
CA VAL A 441 7.30 -0.66 -15.49
C VAL A 441 8.73 -1.00 -15.03
N TYR A 442 9.64 -1.33 -15.94
CA TYR A 442 11.05 -1.53 -15.59
C TYR A 442 11.71 -0.25 -15.05
N GLY A 443 11.38 0.92 -15.60
CA GLY A 443 11.77 2.22 -15.04
C GLY A 443 11.26 2.40 -13.62
N PHE A 444 9.99 2.07 -13.35
CA PHE A 444 9.45 2.08 -11.99
C PHE A 444 10.16 1.12 -11.05
N PHE A 445 10.48 -0.09 -11.52
CA PHE A 445 11.17 -1.10 -10.74
C PHE A 445 12.51 -0.57 -10.22
N LYS A 446 13.33 0.01 -11.11
CA LYS A 446 14.61 0.64 -10.73
C LYS A 446 14.41 1.80 -9.75
N ASN A 447 13.48 2.71 -10.05
CA ASN A 447 13.18 3.84 -9.17
C ASN A 447 12.69 3.38 -7.78
N SER A 448 12.01 2.24 -7.68
CA SER A 448 11.58 1.64 -6.41
C SER A 448 12.73 1.10 -5.59
N ILE A 449 13.71 0.47 -6.24
CA ILE A 449 14.93 0.02 -5.57
C ILE A 449 15.70 1.24 -5.05
N ASP A 450 15.92 2.25 -5.90
CA ASP A 450 16.70 3.43 -5.53
C ASP A 450 16.01 4.23 -4.41
N HIS A 451 14.69 4.41 -4.51
CA HIS A 451 13.92 5.09 -3.48
C HIS A 451 14.02 4.36 -2.14
N LEU A 452 13.81 3.04 -2.11
CA LEU A 452 13.89 2.27 -0.87
C LEU A 452 15.32 2.25 -0.28
N LYS A 453 16.36 2.11 -1.11
CA LYS A 453 17.75 2.21 -0.67
C LYS A 453 18.03 3.55 0.02
N ASN A 454 17.51 4.64 -0.54
CA ASN A 454 17.70 5.99 -0.02
C ASN A 454 16.94 6.23 1.29
N ILE A 455 15.63 5.95 1.32
CA ILE A 455 14.81 6.23 2.51
C ILE A 455 15.08 5.27 3.66
N LEU A 456 15.60 4.07 3.39
CA LEU A 456 15.96 3.09 4.41
C LEU A 456 17.45 3.13 4.75
N ASP A 457 18.28 3.85 4.00
CA ASP A 457 19.74 3.88 4.16
C ASP A 457 20.34 2.46 4.11
N ILE A 458 19.97 1.71 3.07
CA ILE A 458 20.41 0.34 2.84
C ILE A 458 21.20 0.28 1.53
N GLN A 459 22.47 -0.09 1.63
CA GLN A 459 23.29 -0.51 0.50
C GLN A 459 23.42 -2.04 0.55
N PRO A 460 22.85 -2.79 -0.41
CA PRO A 460 22.88 -4.24 -0.41
C PRO A 460 24.28 -4.80 -0.69
N ASP A 461 24.69 -5.79 0.11
CA ASP A 461 25.91 -6.58 -0.09
C ASP A 461 25.64 -7.84 -0.94
N ILE A 462 24.36 -8.21 -1.06
CA ILE A 462 23.88 -9.41 -1.76
C ILE A 462 22.63 -9.04 -2.57
N ILE A 463 22.53 -9.59 -3.78
CA ILE A 463 21.32 -9.51 -4.60
C ILE A 463 20.79 -10.93 -4.86
N ALA A 464 19.54 -11.17 -4.46
CA ALA A 464 18.82 -12.39 -4.76
C ALA A 464 17.84 -12.16 -5.91
N HIS A 465 17.78 -13.09 -6.86
CA HIS A 465 16.88 -13.00 -8.02
C HIS A 465 16.32 -14.38 -8.38
N ASP A 466 15.27 -14.42 -9.19
CA ASP A 466 14.70 -15.67 -9.69
C ASP A 466 15.70 -16.41 -10.60
N MET A 467 15.61 -17.73 -10.66
CA MET A 467 16.38 -18.53 -11.62
C MET A 467 15.98 -18.30 -13.08
N HIS A 468 14.78 -17.77 -13.34
CA HIS A 468 14.29 -17.53 -14.69
C HIS A 468 15.22 -16.55 -15.45
N PRO A 469 15.86 -16.99 -16.55
CA PRO A 469 16.86 -16.18 -17.25
C PRO A 469 16.26 -15.02 -18.04
N GLY A 470 15.01 -15.12 -18.48
CA GLY A 470 14.33 -14.08 -19.28
C GLY A 470 13.56 -13.01 -18.48
N TYR A 471 13.72 -12.94 -17.16
CA TYR A 471 13.05 -11.90 -16.37
C TYR A 471 13.87 -10.61 -16.35
N MET A 472 13.21 -9.46 -16.56
CA MET A 472 13.86 -8.15 -16.42
C MET A 472 14.42 -7.91 -15.00
N SER A 473 13.85 -8.54 -13.97
CA SER A 473 14.38 -8.51 -12.60
C SER A 473 15.70 -9.29 -12.48
N THR A 474 15.84 -10.42 -13.18
CA THR A 474 17.08 -11.19 -13.29
C THR A 474 18.13 -10.42 -14.09
N ASP A 475 17.74 -9.78 -15.20
CA ASP A 475 18.63 -8.92 -15.98
C ASP A 475 19.18 -7.76 -15.14
N TYR A 476 18.32 -7.11 -14.35
CA TYR A 476 18.76 -6.06 -13.42
C TYR A 476 19.80 -6.58 -12.43
N ALA A 477 19.54 -7.73 -11.80
CA ALA A 477 20.43 -8.31 -10.79
C ALA A 477 21.79 -8.73 -11.38
N THR A 478 21.77 -9.35 -12.56
CA THR A 478 22.99 -9.82 -13.25
C THR A 478 23.83 -8.66 -13.76
N ALA A 479 23.22 -7.53 -14.15
CA ALA A 479 23.92 -6.32 -14.58
C ALA A 479 24.67 -5.58 -13.46
N GLN A 480 24.35 -5.81 -12.18
CA GLN A 480 25.05 -5.14 -11.08
C GLN A 480 26.50 -5.63 -10.95
N LYS A 481 27.45 -4.73 -10.72
CA LYS A 481 28.87 -5.04 -10.53
C LYS A 481 29.20 -5.12 -9.04
N ASP A 482 30.24 -5.89 -8.70
CA ASP A 482 30.85 -5.90 -7.37
C ASP A 482 29.92 -6.27 -6.19
N VAL A 483 28.85 -7.02 -6.48
CA VAL A 483 27.88 -7.50 -5.48
C VAL A 483 27.63 -9.00 -5.67
N LYS A 484 27.53 -9.75 -4.56
CA LYS A 484 27.25 -11.20 -4.61
C LYS A 484 25.84 -11.44 -5.11
N LYS A 485 25.68 -12.32 -6.11
CA LYS A 485 24.39 -12.67 -6.71
C LYS A 485 23.98 -14.09 -6.32
N ILE A 486 22.71 -14.29 -5.99
CA ILE A 486 22.16 -15.59 -5.62
C ILE A 486 20.87 -15.80 -6.41
N ALA A 487 20.88 -16.80 -7.30
CA ALA A 487 19.67 -17.26 -7.97
C ALA A 487 18.87 -18.17 -7.02
N VAL A 488 17.57 -17.92 -6.90
CA VAL A 488 16.65 -18.67 -6.04
C VAL A 488 15.52 -19.22 -6.91
N GLN A 489 15.19 -20.50 -6.71
CA GLN A 489 14.13 -21.15 -7.48
C GLN A 489 12.76 -20.59 -7.06
N HIS A 490 11.88 -20.33 -8.03
CA HIS A 490 10.59 -19.64 -7.85
C HIS A 490 9.70 -20.27 -6.76
N HIS A 491 9.50 -21.58 -6.82
CA HIS A 491 8.63 -22.32 -5.90
C HIS A 491 9.27 -22.44 -4.51
N HIS A 492 10.59 -22.61 -4.44
CA HIS A 492 11.34 -22.54 -3.18
C HIS A 492 11.21 -21.15 -2.54
N ALA A 493 11.24 -20.08 -3.34
CA ALA A 493 11.00 -18.72 -2.83
C ALA A 493 9.58 -18.56 -2.27
N HIS A 494 8.56 -19.13 -2.92
CA HIS A 494 7.19 -19.17 -2.38
C HIS A 494 7.12 -19.89 -1.03
N ALA A 495 7.75 -21.06 -0.91
CA ALA A 495 7.80 -21.80 0.34
C ALA A 495 8.55 -21.02 1.43
N ALA A 496 9.72 -20.49 1.12
CA ALA A 496 10.56 -19.73 2.05
C ALA A 496 9.89 -18.43 2.53
N ALA A 497 9.09 -17.77 1.69
CA ALA A 497 8.31 -16.59 2.11
C ALA A 497 7.26 -16.96 3.16
N CYS A 498 6.57 -18.09 2.99
CA CYS A 498 5.62 -18.60 3.98
C CYS A 498 6.31 -18.98 5.29
N MET A 499 7.46 -19.66 5.22
CA MET A 499 8.26 -19.99 6.40
C MET A 499 8.70 -18.73 7.16
N ALA A 500 9.18 -17.71 6.43
CA ALA A 500 9.63 -16.45 7.02
C ALA A 500 8.51 -15.66 7.71
N GLU A 501 7.29 -15.67 7.18
CA GLU A 501 6.13 -15.00 7.83
C GLU A 501 5.66 -15.74 9.10
N ASN A 502 5.94 -17.04 9.23
CA ASN A 502 5.47 -17.89 10.33
C ASN A 502 6.60 -18.31 11.28
N ASP A 503 7.77 -17.67 11.18
CA ASP A 503 8.96 -17.94 12.01
C ASP A 503 9.39 -19.43 12.05
N LEU A 504 9.22 -20.16 10.95
CA LEU A 504 9.59 -21.57 10.83
C LEU A 504 11.04 -21.70 10.35
N ASP A 505 11.89 -22.38 11.10
CA ASP A 505 13.31 -22.59 10.75
C ASP A 505 13.67 -24.07 10.48
N GLU A 506 12.74 -24.98 10.74
CA GLU A 506 12.86 -26.42 10.47
C GLU A 506 12.60 -26.80 9.00
N ALA A 507 12.81 -28.08 8.69
CA ALA A 507 12.46 -28.62 7.39
C ALA A 507 10.94 -28.83 7.30
N VAL A 508 10.33 -28.32 6.23
CA VAL A 508 8.88 -28.38 5.99
C VAL A 508 8.54 -29.09 4.69
N ILE A 509 7.34 -29.65 4.62
CA ILE A 509 6.72 -30.04 3.35
C ILE A 509 5.93 -28.84 2.85
N ALA A 510 6.34 -28.28 1.73
CA ALA A 510 5.66 -27.17 1.08
C ALA A 510 4.88 -27.66 -0.15
N ILE A 511 3.63 -27.21 -0.26
CA ILE A 511 2.80 -27.39 -1.45
C ILE A 511 2.74 -26.05 -2.16
N THR A 512 3.37 -25.96 -3.32
CA THR A 512 3.51 -24.72 -4.09
C THR A 512 2.76 -24.86 -5.40
N LEU A 513 1.61 -24.20 -5.48
CA LEU A 513 0.70 -24.22 -6.62
C LEU A 513 0.63 -22.82 -7.21
N ASP A 514 1.12 -22.65 -8.43
CA ASP A 514 1.11 -21.37 -9.14
C ASP A 514 0.66 -21.55 -10.61
N GLY A 515 0.89 -20.53 -11.45
CA GLY A 515 0.65 -20.63 -12.88
C GLY A 515 1.84 -21.21 -13.63
N THR A 516 2.96 -20.50 -13.57
CA THR A 516 4.19 -20.83 -14.30
C THR A 516 5.40 -20.32 -13.51
N GLY A 517 6.27 -21.22 -13.07
CA GLY A 517 7.58 -20.89 -12.53
C GLY A 517 8.71 -21.68 -13.21
N TYR A 518 9.90 -21.06 -13.33
CA TYR A 518 11.05 -21.71 -13.97
C TYR A 518 11.56 -22.88 -13.13
N GLY A 519 11.53 -24.08 -13.72
CA GLY A 519 12.04 -25.30 -13.13
C GLY A 519 13.55 -25.42 -13.23
N THR A 520 14.16 -26.14 -12.28
CA THR A 520 15.61 -26.44 -12.32
C THR A 520 16.01 -27.39 -13.44
N ASP A 521 15.05 -28.05 -14.05
CA ASP A 521 15.15 -28.99 -15.18
C ASP A 521 14.77 -28.34 -16.52
N GLY A 522 14.65 -27.01 -16.56
CA GLY A 522 14.26 -26.25 -17.75
C GLY A 522 12.78 -26.37 -18.13
N HIS A 523 11.96 -27.08 -17.35
CA HIS A 523 10.51 -27.18 -17.58
C HIS A 523 9.75 -26.10 -16.78
N ILE A 524 8.49 -25.88 -17.13
CA ILE A 524 7.58 -25.04 -16.36
C ILE A 524 7.07 -25.85 -15.17
N TRP A 525 7.24 -25.32 -13.97
CA TRP A 525 6.64 -25.84 -12.74
C TRP A 525 5.39 -25.03 -12.39
N GLY A 526 4.50 -25.62 -11.58
CA GLY A 526 3.29 -24.95 -11.10
C GLY A 526 2.40 -25.79 -10.18
N GLY A 527 2.83 -27.02 -9.85
CA GLY A 527 2.06 -27.94 -9.02
C GLY A 527 2.99 -28.88 -8.25
N GLU A 528 3.78 -28.33 -7.35
CA GLU A 528 4.94 -29.00 -6.76
C GLU A 528 4.74 -29.32 -5.27
N ILE A 529 5.27 -30.47 -4.84
CA ILE A 529 5.49 -30.80 -3.43
C ILE A 529 6.98 -30.82 -3.16
N LEU A 530 7.44 -29.92 -2.29
CA LEU A 530 8.84 -29.73 -1.94
C LEU A 530 9.07 -30.14 -0.49
N LEU A 531 10.20 -30.81 -0.22
CA LEU A 531 10.78 -30.86 1.11
C LEU A 531 11.84 -29.76 1.18
N CYS A 532 11.61 -28.71 1.94
CA CYS A 532 12.48 -27.53 1.93
C CYS A 532 12.84 -27.00 3.32
N THR A 533 14.00 -26.36 3.37
CA THR A 533 14.45 -25.47 4.44
C THR A 533 14.64 -24.07 3.85
N HIS A 534 15.02 -23.08 4.66
CA HIS A 534 15.43 -21.77 4.14
C HIS A 534 16.62 -21.82 3.16
N LYS A 535 17.46 -22.87 3.20
CA LYS A 535 18.70 -22.94 2.40
C LYS A 535 18.62 -23.82 1.17
N ALA A 536 17.74 -24.81 1.17
CA ALA A 536 17.69 -25.83 0.14
C ALA A 536 16.30 -26.45 0.03
N PHE A 537 16.01 -27.05 -1.12
CA PHE A 537 14.80 -27.81 -1.34
C PHE A 537 15.09 -29.10 -2.12
N LYS A 538 14.20 -30.09 -1.96
CA LYS A 538 14.15 -31.30 -2.79
C LYS A 538 12.72 -31.48 -3.29
N ARG A 539 12.55 -31.53 -4.61
CA ARG A 539 11.26 -31.84 -5.24
C ARG A 539 10.90 -33.30 -4.95
N LYS A 540 9.72 -33.54 -4.38
CA LYS A 540 9.25 -34.87 -3.95
C LYS A 540 8.13 -35.41 -4.82
N ALA A 541 7.24 -34.53 -5.28
CA ALA A 541 6.20 -34.87 -6.24
C ALA A 541 5.85 -33.63 -7.08
N HIS A 542 5.26 -33.86 -8.24
CA HIS A 542 4.74 -32.83 -9.11
C HIS A 542 3.62 -33.36 -10.00
N LEU A 543 2.82 -32.45 -10.58
CA LEU A 543 1.89 -32.82 -11.65
C LEU A 543 2.66 -33.33 -12.86
N SER A 544 2.13 -34.36 -13.53
CA SER A 544 2.74 -34.87 -14.77
C SER A 544 2.86 -33.75 -15.80
N TYR A 545 3.99 -33.68 -16.48
CA TYR A 545 4.20 -32.66 -17.51
C TYR A 545 3.21 -32.82 -18.65
N ILE A 546 2.67 -31.69 -19.09
CA ILE A 546 1.74 -31.57 -20.22
C ILE A 546 2.35 -30.57 -21.20
N LYS A 547 2.19 -30.82 -22.49
CA LYS A 547 2.66 -29.87 -23.51
C LYS A 547 1.87 -28.55 -23.39
N MET A 548 2.50 -27.44 -23.73
CA MET A 548 1.88 -26.10 -23.70
C MET A 548 1.95 -25.49 -25.11
N PRO A 549 1.00 -25.81 -26.02
CA PRO A 549 1.06 -25.39 -27.42
C PRO A 549 1.04 -23.87 -27.56
N GLY A 550 2.10 -23.32 -28.15
CA GLY A 550 2.27 -21.88 -28.36
C GLY A 550 2.72 -21.10 -27.12
N GLY A 551 3.19 -21.76 -26.05
CA GLY A 551 3.73 -21.11 -24.85
C GLY A 551 2.71 -20.12 -24.25
N ASP A 552 3.08 -18.85 -24.14
CA ASP A 552 2.24 -17.78 -23.59
C ASP A 552 0.87 -17.65 -24.29
N ALA A 553 0.74 -18.07 -25.55
CA ALA A 553 -0.55 -18.11 -26.23
C ALA A 553 -1.56 -18.98 -25.47
N ALA A 554 -1.13 -20.08 -24.85
CA ALA A 554 -1.99 -20.96 -24.04
C ALA A 554 -2.52 -20.30 -22.75
N VAL A 555 -1.87 -19.23 -22.27
CA VAL A 555 -2.36 -18.43 -21.14
C VAL A 555 -3.54 -17.55 -21.56
N LEU A 556 -3.48 -16.98 -22.78
CA LEU A 556 -4.52 -16.12 -23.34
C LEU A 556 -5.66 -16.92 -23.99
N GLU A 557 -5.34 -18.11 -24.48
CA GLU A 557 -6.24 -19.04 -25.15
C GLU A 557 -6.26 -20.39 -24.36
N PRO A 558 -6.91 -20.46 -23.18
CA PRO A 558 -6.84 -21.63 -22.28
C PRO A 558 -7.30 -22.94 -22.91
N TRP A 559 -8.07 -22.86 -23.99
CA TRP A 559 -8.46 -24.02 -24.77
C TRP A 559 -7.25 -24.82 -25.28
N ARG A 560 -6.11 -24.18 -25.60
CA ARG A 560 -4.89 -24.91 -26.02
C ARG A 560 -4.42 -25.93 -24.99
N MET A 561 -4.54 -25.60 -23.70
CA MET A 561 -4.21 -26.55 -22.63
C MET A 561 -5.21 -27.70 -22.55
N ALA A 562 -6.51 -27.42 -22.75
CA ALA A 562 -7.53 -28.48 -22.81
C ALA A 562 -7.24 -29.47 -23.96
N ALA A 563 -6.87 -28.96 -25.14
CA ALA A 563 -6.44 -29.80 -26.26
C ALA A 563 -5.20 -30.64 -25.90
N SER A 564 -4.21 -30.06 -25.21
CA SER A 564 -3.02 -30.83 -24.81
C SER A 564 -3.32 -31.93 -23.80
N VAL A 565 -4.25 -31.73 -22.87
CA VAL A 565 -4.68 -32.76 -21.92
C VAL A 565 -5.40 -33.89 -22.67
N LEU A 566 -6.27 -33.55 -23.62
CA LEU A 566 -6.97 -34.54 -24.45
C LEU A 566 -5.99 -35.32 -25.34
N TYR A 567 -5.01 -34.65 -25.93
CA TYR A 567 -3.94 -35.31 -26.68
C TYR A 567 -3.13 -36.28 -25.82
N GLN A 568 -2.83 -35.92 -24.56
CA GLN A 568 -2.12 -36.83 -23.65
C GLN A 568 -2.93 -38.08 -23.30
N ALA A 569 -4.26 -37.97 -23.24
CA ALA A 569 -5.15 -39.08 -22.93
C ALA A 569 -5.47 -39.96 -24.17
N PHE A 570 -5.67 -39.34 -25.33
CA PHE A 570 -6.22 -40.01 -26.53
C PHE A 570 -5.27 -40.01 -27.74
N GLY A 571 -4.06 -39.46 -27.62
CA GLY A 571 -3.17 -39.28 -28.77
C GLY A 571 -3.81 -38.41 -29.86
N ASN A 572 -3.57 -38.72 -31.13
CA ASN A 572 -4.18 -37.99 -32.25
C ASN A 572 -5.70 -38.22 -32.38
N ASP A 573 -6.23 -39.29 -31.79
CA ASP A 573 -7.64 -39.65 -31.91
C ASP A 573 -8.54 -38.63 -31.22
N PHE A 574 -8.00 -37.79 -30.33
CA PHE A 574 -8.75 -36.71 -29.68
C PHE A 574 -9.42 -35.76 -30.69
N LEU A 575 -8.85 -35.62 -31.90
CA LEU A 575 -9.39 -34.81 -32.99
C LEU A 575 -10.72 -35.34 -33.55
N SER A 576 -11.04 -36.61 -33.29
CA SER A 576 -12.28 -37.28 -33.69
C SER A 576 -13.33 -37.36 -32.58
N LEU A 577 -13.03 -36.84 -31.38
CA LEU A 577 -13.99 -36.84 -30.28
C LEU A 577 -15.22 -35.99 -30.63
N ASP A 578 -16.41 -36.56 -30.41
CA ASP A 578 -17.68 -35.88 -30.63
C ASP A 578 -18.03 -34.92 -29.49
N VAL A 579 -17.19 -33.91 -29.29
CA VAL A 579 -17.36 -32.88 -28.26
C VAL A 579 -17.39 -31.52 -28.96
N PRO A 580 -18.35 -30.62 -28.67
CA PRO A 580 -18.48 -29.32 -29.34
C PRO A 580 -17.18 -28.53 -29.40
N TYR A 581 -16.44 -28.57 -28.29
CA TYR A 581 -15.13 -27.95 -28.14
C TYR A 581 -14.12 -28.35 -29.26
N ILE A 582 -14.06 -29.63 -29.64
CA ILE A 582 -13.14 -30.14 -30.67
C ILE A 582 -13.57 -29.74 -32.08
N LYS A 583 -14.88 -29.55 -32.29
CA LYS A 583 -15.44 -29.08 -33.57
C LYS A 583 -15.20 -27.59 -33.79
N GLU A 584 -15.22 -26.80 -32.72
CA GLU A 584 -15.09 -25.35 -32.75
C GLU A 584 -13.64 -24.85 -32.62
N MET A 585 -12.70 -25.70 -32.15
CA MET A 585 -11.32 -25.26 -31.96
C MET A 585 -10.61 -24.97 -33.28
N GLN A 586 -9.77 -23.93 -33.25
CA GLN A 586 -8.87 -23.55 -34.34
C GLN A 586 -7.66 -24.49 -34.36
N LYS A 587 -7.78 -25.60 -35.07
CA LYS A 587 -6.78 -26.69 -35.06
C LYS A 587 -5.40 -26.23 -35.52
N GLU A 588 -5.35 -25.33 -36.49
CA GLU A 588 -4.15 -24.70 -37.05
C GLU A 588 -3.28 -24.01 -35.98
N LYS A 589 -3.92 -23.52 -34.92
CA LYS A 589 -3.25 -22.84 -33.81
C LYS A 589 -2.52 -23.79 -32.86
N LEU A 590 -2.74 -25.10 -32.92
CA LEU A 590 -2.09 -26.09 -32.04
C LEU A 590 -0.64 -26.44 -32.45
N SER A 591 -0.20 -25.96 -33.62
CA SER A 591 1.15 -26.21 -34.15
C SER A 591 2.26 -25.49 -33.37
#